data_AF-V5LFG9-F1
#
_entry.id   AF-V5LFG9-F1
#
_cell.length_a   1.000
_cell.length_b   1.000
_cell.length_c   1.000
_cell.angle_alpha   90.00
_cell.angle_beta   90.00
_cell.angle_gamma   90.00
#
_symmetry.space_group_name_H-M   'P 1'
#
loop_
_entity.id
_entity.type
_entity.pdbx_description
1 polymer ?
#
loop_
_entity_poly.entity_id
_entity_poly.type
_entity_poly.pdbx_seq_one_letter_code
_entity_poly.pdbx_strand_id
1 'polypeptide(L)'
;ACYLWSADNLSWLGIDGGLGIVSKIGLALSVGVVAGIGINTAHEMGHKKVQLERRLSRIALAQSFYGHFYIEHNRGHHVRVATPEDPASARFGESFWAFLPRTVVGSVRSAWQLERARLERLGKPVWSLRNDVLSAWALSAVLFAGLIAVFGFGIAPYLVIQAVFGFALLEAVNY
;
A
#
# COMPACT_ATOMS: atom_id res chain seq x y z
N ALA A 1 4.69 -4.46 -16.07
CA ALA A 1 4.60 -5.73 -15.31
C ALA A 1 3.42 -6.58 -15.76
N CYS A 2 2.18 -6.09 -15.68
CA CYS A 2 0.97 -6.86 -15.99
C CYS A 2 0.99 -7.57 -17.35
N TYR A 3 1.39 -6.86 -18.41
CA TYR A 3 1.60 -7.45 -19.73
C TYR A 3 2.54 -8.67 -19.71
N LEU A 4 3.67 -8.58 -19.00
CA LEU A 4 4.64 -9.68 -18.89
C LEU A 4 4.10 -10.86 -18.07
N TRP A 5 3.18 -10.62 -17.12
CA TRP A 5 2.53 -11.70 -16.37
C TRP A 5 1.44 -12.41 -17.17
N SER A 6 0.77 -11.70 -18.08
CA SER A 6 -0.37 -12.22 -18.85
C SER A 6 0.01 -12.69 -20.26
N ALA A 7 1.16 -12.31 -20.80
CA ALA A 7 1.56 -12.67 -22.16
C ALA A 7 1.98 -14.14 -22.27
N ASP A 8 1.42 -14.82 -23.26
CA ASP A 8 1.76 -16.21 -23.62
C ASP A 8 2.92 -16.29 -24.63
N ASN A 9 3.33 -15.15 -25.21
CA ASN A 9 4.43 -15.05 -26.15
C ASN A 9 5.23 -13.75 -25.92
N LEU A 10 6.50 -13.91 -25.56
CA LEU A 10 7.47 -12.85 -25.33
C LEU A 10 8.70 -13.03 -26.24
N SER A 11 8.53 -13.64 -27.41
CA SER A 11 9.62 -13.88 -28.39
C SER A 11 10.32 -12.59 -28.83
N TRP A 12 9.60 -11.46 -28.83
CA TRP A 12 10.19 -10.14 -29.11
C TRP A 12 11.19 -9.68 -28.02
N LEU A 13 11.13 -10.26 -26.82
CA LEU A 13 12.12 -10.12 -25.75
C LEU A 13 13.19 -11.24 -25.79
N GLY A 14 13.16 -12.11 -26.79
CA GLY A 14 14.03 -13.29 -26.87
C GLY A 14 13.67 -14.41 -25.89
N ILE A 15 12.43 -14.44 -25.38
CA ILE A 15 11.93 -15.48 -24.48
C ILE A 15 10.94 -16.36 -25.25
N ASP A 16 11.23 -17.67 -25.33
CA ASP A 16 10.32 -18.63 -25.93
C ASP A 16 9.07 -18.79 -25.05
N GLY A 17 7.89 -18.45 -25.60
CA GLY A 17 6.62 -18.48 -24.87
C GLY A 17 6.45 -17.34 -23.87
N GLY A 18 5.66 -17.57 -22.81
CA GLY A 18 5.42 -16.63 -21.72
C GLY A 18 6.42 -16.80 -20.58
N LEU A 19 6.39 -15.90 -19.59
CA LEU A 19 7.24 -16.05 -18.40
C LEU A 19 6.91 -17.32 -17.62
N GLY A 20 7.94 -18.06 -17.21
CA GLY A 20 7.82 -19.13 -16.22
C GLY A 20 7.41 -18.57 -14.84
N ILE A 21 6.86 -19.43 -13.97
CA ILE A 21 6.30 -19.00 -12.67
C ILE A 21 7.34 -18.30 -11.78
N VAL A 22 8.59 -18.79 -11.78
CA VAL A 22 9.70 -18.19 -11.02
C VAL A 22 9.99 -16.78 -11.52
N SER A 23 10.04 -16.57 -12.84
CA SER A 23 10.23 -15.25 -13.44
C SER A 23 9.06 -14.31 -13.14
N LYS A 24 7.82 -14.82 -13.12
CA LYS A 24 6.63 -14.02 -12.76
C LYS A 24 6.69 -13.57 -11.29
N ILE A 25 7.09 -14.45 -10.38
CA ILE A 25 7.30 -14.13 -8.96
C ILE A 25 8.46 -13.14 -8.80
N GLY A 26 9.60 -13.39 -9.46
CA GLY A 26 10.74 -12.46 -9.45
C GLY A 26 10.33 -11.06 -9.92
N LEU A 27 9.56 -10.96 -11.00
CA LEU A 27 9.00 -9.70 -11.48
C LEU A 27 8.05 -9.06 -10.45
N ALA A 28 7.22 -9.84 -9.75
CA ALA A 28 6.36 -9.33 -8.68
C ALA A 28 7.16 -8.75 -7.52
N LEU A 29 8.24 -9.41 -7.11
CA LEU A 29 9.14 -8.90 -6.08
C LEU A 29 9.86 -7.63 -6.55
N SER A 30 10.35 -7.58 -7.80
CA SER A 30 10.99 -6.39 -8.36
C SER A 30 10.03 -5.19 -8.40
N VAL A 31 8.77 -5.41 -8.82
CA VAL A 31 7.73 -4.37 -8.78
C VAL A 31 7.42 -3.97 -7.33
N GLY A 32 7.38 -4.94 -6.40
CA GLY A 32 7.22 -4.67 -4.98
C GLY A 32 8.33 -3.80 -4.40
N VAL A 33 9.60 -3.99 -4.82
CA VAL A 33 10.71 -3.09 -4.44
C VAL A 33 10.46 -1.67 -4.94
N VAL A 34 10.06 -1.51 -6.20
CA VAL A 34 9.72 -0.18 -6.76
C VAL A 34 8.56 0.46 -5.98
N ALA A 35 7.54 -0.34 -5.63
CA ALA A 35 6.42 0.11 -4.83
C ALA A 35 6.87 0.55 -3.42
N GLY A 36 7.74 -0.22 -2.75
CA GLY A 36 8.33 0.11 -1.45
C GLY A 36 9.14 1.40 -1.48
N ILE A 37 10.00 1.59 -2.50
CA ILE A 37 10.72 2.86 -2.71
C ILE A 37 9.72 4.01 -2.94
N GLY A 38 8.68 3.77 -3.73
CA GLY A 38 7.62 4.75 -3.98
C GLY A 38 6.86 5.18 -2.72
N ILE A 39 6.72 4.29 -1.73
CA ILE A 39 6.12 4.63 -0.42
C ILE A 39 6.95 5.70 0.30
N ASN A 40 8.28 5.70 0.20
CA ASN A 40 9.11 6.75 0.82
C ASN A 40 8.84 8.13 0.20
N THR A 41 8.70 8.19 -1.13
CA THR A 41 8.30 9.45 -1.79
C THR A 41 6.88 9.84 -1.39
N ALA A 42 5.97 8.88 -1.28
CA ALA A 42 4.60 9.13 -0.82
C ALA A 42 4.54 9.64 0.62
N HIS A 43 5.41 9.14 1.49
CA HIS A 43 5.59 9.59 2.88
C HIS A 43 5.96 11.07 2.91
N GLU A 44 7.01 11.46 2.19
CA GLU A 44 7.46 12.85 2.14
C GLU A 44 6.43 13.80 1.55
N MET A 45 5.77 13.39 0.45
CA MET A 45 4.67 14.16 -0.15
C MET A 45 3.47 14.27 0.79
N GLY A 46 3.22 13.24 1.61
CA GLY A 46 2.12 13.21 2.57
C GLY A 46 2.24 14.28 3.65
N HIS A 47 3.46 14.62 4.05
CA HIS A 47 3.74 15.67 5.05
C HIS A 47 3.64 17.09 4.49
N LYS A 48 3.68 17.27 3.17
CA LYS A 48 3.62 18.61 2.57
C LYS A 48 2.27 19.28 2.86
N LYS A 49 2.26 20.61 2.91
CA LYS A 49 1.04 21.41 3.14
C LYS A 49 0.19 21.56 1.87
N VAL A 50 0.83 21.54 0.71
CA VAL A 50 0.18 21.76 -0.58
C VAL A 50 -0.66 20.54 -0.96
N GLN A 51 -1.87 20.81 -1.48
CA GLN A 51 -2.87 19.77 -1.72
C GLN A 51 -2.49 18.81 -2.85
N LEU A 52 -1.72 19.28 -3.83
CA LEU A 52 -1.32 18.46 -4.97
C LEU A 52 -0.42 17.31 -4.51
N GLU A 53 0.60 17.59 -3.72
CA GLU A 53 1.53 16.62 -3.16
C GLU A 53 0.79 15.59 -2.30
N ARG A 54 -0.18 16.03 -1.48
CA ARG A 54 -1.04 15.10 -0.71
C ARG A 54 -1.90 14.19 -1.59
N ARG A 55 -2.35 14.67 -2.77
CA ARG A 55 -3.05 13.82 -3.74
C ARG A 55 -2.09 12.84 -4.40
N LEU A 56 -0.91 13.31 -4.81
CA LEU A 56 0.15 12.47 -5.39
C LEU A 56 0.64 11.39 -4.42
N SER A 57 0.73 11.69 -3.12
CA SER A 57 1.00 10.71 -2.07
C SER A 57 -0.01 9.55 -2.09
N ARG A 58 -1.32 9.87 -2.11
CA ARG A 58 -2.38 8.85 -2.17
C ARG A 58 -2.34 8.04 -3.46
N ILE A 59 -2.03 8.67 -4.59
CA ILE A 59 -1.84 7.98 -5.88
C ILE A 59 -0.65 7.04 -5.82
N ALA A 60 0.49 7.49 -5.29
CA ALA A 60 1.68 6.67 -5.16
C ALA A 60 1.45 5.44 -4.26
N LEU A 61 0.66 5.58 -3.19
CA LEU A 61 0.27 4.47 -2.29
C LEU A 61 -0.74 3.49 -2.91
N ALA A 62 -1.43 3.86 -3.98
CA ALA A 62 -2.50 3.04 -4.55
C ALA A 62 -1.98 1.70 -5.10
N GLN A 63 -0.75 1.68 -5.62
CA GLN A 63 -0.13 0.47 -6.17
C GLN A 63 0.16 -0.59 -5.11
N SER A 64 0.38 -0.19 -3.85
CA SER A 64 0.66 -1.11 -2.73
C SER A 64 -0.58 -1.41 -1.89
N PHE A 65 -1.74 -0.89 -2.27
CA PHE A 65 -2.98 -0.96 -1.49
C PHE A 65 -2.83 -0.43 -0.05
N TYR A 66 -1.84 0.44 0.20
CA TYR A 66 -1.45 0.89 1.54
C TYR A 66 -1.88 2.33 1.83
N GLY A 67 -2.95 2.81 1.19
CA GLY A 67 -3.39 4.20 1.26
C GLY A 67 -3.80 4.70 2.66
N HIS A 68 -4.15 3.81 3.57
CA HIS A 68 -4.48 4.14 4.97
C HIS A 68 -3.26 4.66 5.75
N PHE A 69 -2.04 4.30 5.33
CA PHE A 69 -0.77 4.80 5.87
C PHE A 69 -0.71 6.33 5.89
N TYR A 70 -1.22 7.00 4.85
CA TYR A 70 -1.23 8.48 4.80
C TYR A 70 -1.96 9.11 6.01
N ILE A 71 -3.00 8.45 6.52
CA ILE A 71 -3.75 8.93 7.69
C ILE A 71 -3.10 8.48 8.99
N GLU A 72 -2.79 7.19 9.06
CA GLU A 72 -2.17 6.56 10.22
C GLU A 72 -0.85 7.26 10.56
N HIS A 73 0.05 7.37 9.59
CA HIS A 73 1.38 7.89 9.81
C HIS A 73 1.33 9.33 10.32
N ASN A 74 0.64 10.19 9.56
CA ASN A 74 0.67 11.64 9.77
C ASN A 74 -0.12 12.11 11.00
N ARG A 75 -1.12 11.35 11.44
CA ARG A 75 -2.01 11.74 12.55
C ARG A 75 -1.99 10.76 13.72
N GLY A 76 -1.32 9.63 13.55
CA GLY A 76 -1.24 8.52 14.50
C GLY A 76 0.18 8.29 14.93
N HIS A 77 0.97 7.59 14.10
CA HIS A 77 2.35 7.20 14.40
C HIS A 77 3.19 8.38 14.91
N HIS A 78 3.29 9.50 14.18
CA HIS A 78 4.09 10.65 14.63
C HIS A 78 3.69 11.21 16.01
N VAL A 79 2.42 11.05 16.40
CA VAL A 79 1.90 11.52 17.69
C VAL A 79 2.18 10.52 18.81
N ARG A 80 2.26 9.22 18.48
CA ARG A 80 2.32 8.11 19.43
C ARG A 80 3.59 7.27 19.31
N VAL A 81 4.56 7.67 18.52
CA VAL A 81 5.78 6.90 18.25
C VAL A 81 6.45 6.49 19.57
N ALA A 82 6.90 5.24 19.64
CA ALA A 82 7.46 4.59 20.82
C ALA A 82 6.52 4.47 22.04
N THR A 83 5.20 4.57 21.84
CA THR A 83 4.20 4.29 22.89
C THR A 83 3.45 2.96 22.63
N PRO A 84 2.84 2.34 23.65
CA PRO A 84 2.05 1.12 23.49
C PRO A 84 0.88 1.23 22.49
N GLU A 85 0.38 2.45 22.28
CA GLU A 85 -0.75 2.77 21.40
C GLU A 85 -0.35 2.93 19.92
N ASP A 86 0.94 2.98 19.61
CA ASP A 86 1.43 3.04 18.22
C ASP A 86 1.60 1.63 17.63
N PRO A 87 0.80 1.27 16.61
CA PRO A 87 0.95 -0.03 15.97
C PRO A 87 2.28 -0.17 15.22
N ALA A 88 2.87 0.93 14.74
CA ALA A 88 4.07 0.91 13.92
C ALA A 88 5.38 0.90 14.74
N SER A 89 5.32 1.02 16.06
CA SER A 89 6.51 0.84 16.92
C SER A 89 6.70 -0.62 17.30
N ALA A 90 7.88 -1.18 17.02
CA ALA A 90 8.23 -2.52 17.46
C ALA A 90 8.36 -2.60 18.99
N ARG A 91 7.86 -3.69 19.58
CA ARG A 91 8.01 -3.93 21.02
C ARG A 91 9.36 -4.57 21.31
N PHE A 92 9.90 -4.32 22.49
CA PHE A 92 11.16 -4.96 22.91
C PHE A 92 11.04 -6.49 22.85
N GLY A 93 11.93 -7.14 22.10
CA GLY A 93 11.95 -8.59 21.92
C GLY A 93 10.89 -9.15 20.96
N GLU A 94 10.08 -8.30 20.31
CA GLU A 94 9.16 -8.74 19.27
C GLU A 94 9.93 -9.13 18.01
N SER A 95 9.62 -10.30 17.42
CA SER A 95 10.20 -10.66 16.12
C SER A 95 9.49 -9.92 14.99
N PHE A 96 10.19 -9.68 13.88
CA PHE A 96 9.60 -9.06 12.68
C PHE A 96 8.31 -9.77 12.22
N TRP A 97 8.26 -11.10 12.32
CA TRP A 97 7.12 -11.90 11.89
C TRP A 97 5.90 -11.76 12.81
N ALA A 98 6.11 -11.42 14.09
CA ALA A 98 5.03 -11.05 15.00
C ALA A 98 4.62 -9.58 14.84
N PHE A 99 5.60 -8.70 14.59
CA PHE A 99 5.41 -7.28 14.34
C PHE A 99 4.57 -7.03 13.08
N LEU A 100 4.93 -7.62 11.94
CA LEU A 100 4.35 -7.34 10.62
C LEU A 100 2.81 -7.43 10.58
N PRO A 101 2.17 -8.54 11.00
CA PRO A 101 0.70 -8.60 11.02
C PRO A 101 0.10 -7.64 12.06
N ARG A 102 0.79 -7.39 13.19
CA ARG A 102 0.32 -6.48 14.23
C ARG A 102 0.32 -5.02 13.76
N THR A 103 1.41 -4.56 13.15
CA THR A 103 1.50 -3.20 12.60
C THR A 103 0.47 -3.01 11.50
N VAL A 104 0.36 -3.92 10.52
CA VAL A 104 -0.58 -3.76 9.40
C VAL A 104 -2.03 -3.67 9.89
N VAL A 105 -2.48 -4.62 10.73
CA VAL A 105 -3.86 -4.63 11.24
C VAL A 105 -4.10 -3.46 12.19
N GLY A 106 -3.13 -3.14 13.05
CA GLY A 106 -3.19 -2.03 13.98
C GLY A 106 -3.27 -0.68 13.26
N SER A 107 -2.49 -0.51 12.19
CA SER A 107 -2.44 0.69 11.37
C SER A 107 -3.74 0.93 10.61
N VAL A 108 -4.36 -0.13 10.06
CA VAL A 108 -5.71 -0.04 9.48
C VAL A 108 -6.74 0.43 10.52
N ARG A 109 -6.72 -0.14 11.72
CA ARG A 109 -7.65 0.23 12.81
C ARG A 109 -7.42 1.67 13.28
N SER A 110 -6.15 2.05 13.51
CA SER A 110 -5.73 3.40 13.89
C SER A 110 -6.19 4.43 12.85
N ALA A 111 -5.90 4.20 11.57
CA ALA A 111 -6.32 5.08 10.48
C ALA A 111 -7.85 5.28 10.44
N TRP A 112 -8.61 4.18 10.58
CA TRP A 112 -10.06 4.22 10.57
C TRP A 112 -10.63 5.04 11.74
N GLN A 113 -10.12 4.82 12.95
CA GLN A 113 -10.54 5.55 14.15
C GLN A 113 -10.23 7.04 14.03
N LEU A 114 -9.02 7.40 13.60
CA LEU A 114 -8.60 8.79 13.41
C LEU A 114 -9.48 9.51 12.39
N GLU A 115 -9.78 8.85 11.28
CA GLU A 115 -10.56 9.43 10.20
C GLU A 115 -12.05 9.53 10.54
N ARG A 116 -12.60 8.52 11.22
CA ARG A 116 -13.94 8.57 11.80
C ARG A 116 -14.08 9.76 12.76
N ALA A 117 -13.15 9.91 13.71
CA ALA A 117 -13.18 11.01 14.67
C ALA A 117 -13.03 12.39 14.00
N ARG A 118 -12.30 12.49 12.88
CA ARG A 118 -12.24 13.73 12.07
C ARG A 118 -13.59 14.04 11.45
N LEU A 119 -14.26 13.05 10.84
CA LEU A 119 -15.53 13.25 10.15
C LEU A 119 -16.67 13.56 11.11
N GLU A 120 -16.72 12.91 12.28
CA GLU A 120 -17.68 13.19 13.34
C GLU A 120 -17.56 14.65 13.83
N ARG A 121 -16.32 15.13 14.07
CA ARG A 121 -16.06 16.55 14.41
C ARG A 121 -16.48 17.53 13.32
N LEU A 122 -16.52 17.09 12.06
CA LEU A 122 -16.96 17.91 10.93
C LEU A 122 -18.46 17.74 10.61
N GLY A 123 -19.20 16.95 11.38
CA GLY A 123 -20.61 16.65 11.12
C GLY A 123 -20.83 15.92 9.79
N LYS A 124 -19.86 15.10 9.35
CA LYS A 124 -19.89 14.40 8.05
C LYS A 124 -20.07 12.89 8.23
N PRO A 125 -20.73 12.20 7.28
CA PRO A 125 -20.89 10.75 7.34
C PRO A 125 -19.54 10.03 7.16
N VAL A 126 -19.28 9.04 8.00
CA VAL A 126 -18.05 8.21 7.99
C VAL A 126 -17.95 7.39 6.71
N TRP A 127 -19.07 6.88 6.21
CA TRP A 127 -19.17 6.13 4.96
C TRP A 127 -19.42 7.08 3.79
N SER A 128 -18.37 7.80 3.38
CA SER A 128 -18.44 8.71 2.23
C SER A 128 -17.08 8.85 1.56
N LEU A 129 -17.05 9.35 0.33
CA LEU A 129 -15.79 9.70 -0.36
C LEU A 129 -15.01 10.82 0.34
N ARG A 130 -15.58 11.47 1.36
CA ARG A 130 -14.88 12.44 2.20
C ARG A 130 -14.00 11.76 3.26
N ASN A 131 -14.17 10.45 3.48
CA ASN A 131 -13.29 9.63 4.28
C ASN A 131 -12.04 9.30 3.46
N ASP A 132 -10.91 9.85 3.88
CA ASP A 132 -9.65 9.71 3.16
C ASP A 132 -9.17 8.25 3.10
N VAL A 133 -9.51 7.40 4.09
CA VAL A 133 -9.19 5.96 4.07
C VAL A 133 -9.99 5.27 2.97
N LEU A 134 -11.31 5.48 2.94
CA LEU A 134 -12.18 4.88 1.91
C LEU A 134 -11.81 5.39 0.52
N SER A 135 -11.53 6.69 0.38
CA SER A 135 -11.12 7.27 -0.90
C SER A 135 -9.79 6.68 -1.41
N ALA A 136 -8.82 6.44 -0.52
CA ALA A 136 -7.53 5.87 -0.91
C ALA A 136 -7.66 4.37 -1.26
N TRP A 137 -8.49 3.61 -0.54
CA TRP A 137 -8.79 2.23 -0.91
C TRP A 137 -9.59 2.11 -2.20
N ALA A 138 -10.54 3.01 -2.44
CA ALA A 138 -11.27 3.08 -3.70
C ALA A 138 -10.31 3.33 -4.88
N LEU A 139 -9.34 4.23 -4.71
CA LEU A 139 -8.31 4.48 -5.73
C LEU A 139 -7.49 3.21 -6.04
N SER A 140 -7.08 2.49 -5.01
CA SER A 140 -6.34 1.22 -5.15
C SER A 140 -7.20 0.14 -5.82
N ALA A 141 -8.47 0.04 -5.43
CA ALA A 141 -9.43 -0.90 -6.00
C ALA A 141 -9.70 -0.61 -7.48
N VAL A 142 -9.88 0.67 -7.87
CA VAL A 142 -10.04 1.07 -9.27
C VAL A 142 -8.79 0.73 -10.09
N LEU A 143 -7.60 0.99 -9.56
CA LEU A 143 -6.35 0.63 -10.23
C LEU A 143 -6.26 -0.89 -10.44
N PHE A 144 -6.47 -1.68 -9.39
CA PHE A 144 -6.34 -3.14 -9.47
C PHE A 144 -7.43 -3.75 -10.36
N ALA A 145 -8.67 -3.29 -10.23
CA ALA A 145 -9.78 -3.73 -11.08
C ALA A 145 -9.53 -3.37 -12.55
N GLY A 146 -9.01 -2.17 -12.85
CA GLY A 146 -8.63 -1.77 -14.19
C GLY A 146 -7.54 -2.66 -14.78
N LEU A 147 -6.49 -2.95 -14.02
CA LEU A 147 -5.41 -3.86 -14.45
C LEU A 147 -5.94 -5.28 -14.69
N ILE A 148 -6.76 -5.81 -13.79
CA ILE A 148 -7.37 -7.14 -13.93
C ILE A 148 -8.33 -7.20 -15.13
N ALA A 149 -9.11 -6.14 -15.37
CA ALA A 149 -10.02 -6.08 -16.52
C ALA A 149 -9.26 -6.08 -17.86
N VAL A 150 -8.09 -5.45 -17.91
CA VAL A 150 -7.27 -5.36 -19.14
C VAL A 150 -6.40 -6.60 -19.37
N PHE A 151 -5.76 -7.13 -18.33
CA PHE A 151 -4.77 -8.21 -18.46
C PHE A 151 -5.27 -9.58 -17.96
N GLY A 152 -6.52 -9.66 -17.51
CA GLY A 152 -7.17 -10.87 -17.02
C GLY A 152 -6.89 -11.19 -15.54
N PHE A 153 -7.75 -12.01 -14.95
CA PHE A 153 -7.69 -12.40 -13.53
C PHE A 153 -6.40 -13.14 -13.14
N GLY A 154 -5.70 -13.75 -14.12
CA GLY A 154 -4.44 -14.46 -13.90
C GLY A 154 -3.32 -13.59 -13.31
N ILE A 155 -3.41 -12.25 -13.41
CA ILE A 155 -2.42 -11.35 -12.80
C ILE A 155 -2.65 -11.10 -11.30
N ALA A 156 -3.87 -11.39 -10.79
CA ALA A 156 -4.28 -10.99 -9.45
C ALA A 156 -3.36 -11.49 -8.33
N PRO A 157 -2.86 -12.75 -8.35
CA PRO A 157 -1.89 -13.20 -7.35
C PRO A 157 -0.60 -12.36 -7.33
N TYR A 158 -0.09 -11.94 -8.50
CA TYR A 158 1.13 -11.15 -8.58
C TYR A 158 0.93 -9.70 -8.13
N LEU A 159 -0.27 -9.14 -8.36
CA LEU A 159 -0.66 -7.84 -7.80
C LEU A 159 -0.70 -7.86 -6.26
N VAL A 160 -1.17 -8.97 -5.68
CA VAL A 160 -1.17 -9.16 -4.22
C VAL A 160 0.26 -9.33 -3.70
N ILE A 161 1.07 -10.19 -4.34
CA ILE A 161 2.47 -10.42 -3.94
C ILE A 161 3.25 -9.11 -3.94
N GLN A 162 3.18 -8.32 -5.03
CA GLN A 162 3.93 -7.06 -5.10
C GLN A 162 3.44 -6.03 -4.09
N ALA A 163 2.13 -5.98 -3.79
CA ALA A 163 1.59 -5.04 -2.82
C ALA A 163 2.04 -5.39 -1.40
N VAL A 164 1.91 -6.67 -1.02
CA VAL A 164 2.35 -7.19 0.28
C VAL A 164 3.84 -7.00 0.47
N PHE A 165 4.64 -7.36 -0.53
CA PHE A 165 6.08 -7.16 -0.47
C PHE A 165 6.43 -5.68 -0.38
N GLY A 166 5.76 -4.82 -1.15
CA GLY A 166 5.98 -3.38 -1.16
C GLY A 166 5.73 -2.71 0.18
N PHE A 167 4.58 -2.96 0.83
CA PHE A 167 4.35 -2.38 2.16
C PHE A 167 5.17 -3.08 3.26
N ALA A 168 5.51 -4.36 3.11
CA ALA A 168 6.36 -5.04 4.09
C ALA A 168 7.77 -4.43 4.15
N LEU A 169 8.28 -3.86 3.05
CA LEU A 169 9.54 -3.10 3.05
C LEU A 169 9.44 -1.82 3.89
N LEU A 170 8.30 -1.11 3.86
CA LEU A 170 8.05 0.02 4.77
C LEU A 170 8.02 -0.44 6.23
N GLU A 171 7.26 -1.50 6.51
CA GLU A 171 7.16 -2.01 7.88
C GLU A 171 8.50 -2.56 8.40
N ALA A 172 9.38 -3.05 7.52
CA ALA A 172 10.75 -3.39 7.90
C ALA A 172 11.61 -2.19 8.29
N VAL A 173 11.25 -0.97 7.87
CA VAL A 173 11.88 0.28 8.33
C VAL A 173 11.28 0.76 9.65
N ASN A 174 9.99 0.49 9.88
CA ASN A 174 9.33 0.79 11.15
C ASN A 174 9.79 -0.12 12.30
N TYR A 175 10.17 -1.37 11.98
CA TYR A 175 10.67 -2.37 12.91
C TYR A 175 12.11 -2.10 13.36
#